data_AF-A0A2S5N0Z7-F1
#
_entry.id   AF-A0A2S5N0Z7-F1
#
_cell.length_a   1.000
_cell.length_b   1.000
_cell.length_c   1.000
_cell.angle_alpha   90.00
_cell.angle_beta   90.00
_cell.angle_gamma   90.00
#
_symmetry.space_group_name_H-M   'P 1'
#
loop_
_entity.id
_entity.type
_entity.pdbx_description
1 polymer ?
#
loop_
_entity_poly.entity_id
_entity_poly.type
_entity_poly.pdbx_seq_one_letter_code
_entity_poly.pdbx_strand_id
1 'polypeptide(L)'
;MSLQPLIASVVLALLASAGGMAYGAATGSRGLAAVCAFVFCFFMFIVAWRVNRPAWLAEKDQPPGLLFHTMRRNTRLAALTYAWGAAAFFAVYGLTDVTWQHGWQYGTAAALIAAGLLFYVRSMGDGDNGTPPPIALTLLHGLAVLGGLVFLILAGKLLTQKGDWAANYIFLFGGIAIASICYVAAITQWRLRKS
;
A
#
# COMPACT_ATOMS: atom_id res chain seq x y z
N MET A 1 0.90 12.12 -15.30
CA MET A 1 -0.37 11.36 -15.33
C MET A 1 -1.10 11.56 -14.02
N SER A 2 -2.39 11.93 -14.09
CA SER A 2 -3.27 11.97 -12.93
C SER A 2 -3.48 10.55 -12.38
N LEU A 3 -3.73 10.44 -11.08
CA LEU A 3 -4.12 9.17 -10.45
C LEU A 3 -5.56 8.78 -10.79
N GLN A 4 -6.44 9.77 -11.03
CA GLN A 4 -7.87 9.57 -11.28
C GLN A 4 -8.21 8.45 -12.28
N PRO A 5 -7.62 8.39 -13.49
CA PRO A 5 -7.95 7.32 -14.45
C PRO A 5 -7.56 5.92 -13.96
N LEU A 6 -6.63 5.83 -13.00
CA LEU A 6 -6.16 4.56 -12.44
C LEU A 6 -6.93 4.14 -11.18
N ILE A 7 -7.70 5.03 -10.55
CA ILE A 7 -8.42 4.73 -9.29
C ILE A 7 -9.35 3.54 -9.48
N ALA A 8 -10.15 3.52 -10.54
CA ALA A 8 -11.07 2.42 -10.82
C ALA A 8 -10.31 1.08 -10.94
N SER A 9 -9.20 1.05 -11.68
CA SER A 9 -8.37 -0.15 -11.82
C SER A 9 -7.73 -0.58 -10.49
N VAL A 10 -7.29 0.37 -9.65
CA VAL A 10 -6.74 0.07 -8.32
C VAL A 10 -7.81 -0.50 -7.39
N VAL A 11 -9.02 0.06 -7.38
CA VAL A 11 -10.13 -0.45 -6.58
C VAL A 11 -10.56 -1.84 -7.06
N LEU A 12 -10.65 -2.06 -8.37
CA LEU A 12 -10.94 -3.38 -8.93
C LEU A 12 -9.85 -4.40 -8.58
N ALA A 13 -8.57 -4.04 -8.70
CA ALA A 13 -7.47 -4.90 -8.32
C ALA A 13 -7.49 -5.24 -6.81
N LEU A 14 -7.83 -4.26 -5.97
CA LEU A 14 -8.00 -4.44 -4.53
C LEU A 14 -9.10 -5.46 -4.23
N LEU A 15 -10.30 -5.26 -4.79
CA LEU A 15 -11.45 -6.14 -4.55
C LEU A 15 -11.21 -7.54 -5.11
N ALA A 16 -10.67 -7.64 -6.33
CA ALA A 16 -10.35 -8.92 -6.95
C ALA A 16 -9.28 -9.68 -6.17
N SER A 17 -8.26 -8.99 -5.65
CA SER A 17 -7.22 -9.60 -4.82
C SER A 17 -7.79 -10.08 -3.48
N ALA A 18 -8.53 -9.25 -2.75
CA ALA A 18 -9.12 -9.63 -1.47
C ALA A 18 -10.12 -10.79 -1.62
N GLY A 19 -10.98 -10.74 -2.64
CA GLY A 19 -11.90 -11.83 -2.98
C GLY A 19 -11.18 -13.12 -3.39
N GLY A 20 -10.12 -13.01 -4.20
CA GLY A 20 -9.28 -14.14 -4.59
C GLY A 20 -8.55 -14.77 -3.40
N MET A 21 -8.08 -13.96 -2.44
CA MET A 21 -7.51 -14.45 -1.19
C MET A 21 -8.55 -15.18 -0.34
N ALA A 22 -9.75 -14.64 -0.18
CA ALA A 22 -10.84 -15.30 0.54
C ALA A 22 -11.25 -16.62 -0.13
N TYR A 23 -11.35 -16.64 -1.46
CA TYR A 23 -11.63 -17.87 -2.20
C TYR A 23 -10.51 -18.92 -2.04
N GLY A 24 -9.23 -18.49 -2.10
CA GLY A 24 -8.09 -19.35 -1.81
C GLY A 24 -8.13 -19.92 -0.39
N ALA A 25 -8.52 -19.10 0.60
CA ALA A 25 -8.70 -19.55 1.98
C ALA A 25 -9.85 -20.56 2.12
N ALA A 26 -11.02 -20.29 1.53
CA ALA A 26 -12.19 -21.16 1.58
C ALA A 26 -11.96 -22.54 0.92
N THR A 27 -11.07 -22.60 -0.09
CA THR A 27 -10.72 -23.84 -0.79
C THR A 27 -9.45 -24.52 -0.23
N GLY A 28 -8.86 -23.98 0.84
CA GLY A 28 -7.60 -24.48 1.41
C GLY A 28 -6.35 -24.22 0.54
N SER A 29 -6.48 -23.48 -0.57
CA SER A 29 -5.40 -23.17 -1.49
C SER A 29 -4.59 -21.94 -1.04
N ARG A 30 -3.60 -22.17 -0.17
CA ARG A 30 -2.65 -21.13 0.28
C ARG A 30 -1.89 -20.49 -0.87
N GLY A 31 -1.52 -21.28 -1.87
CA GLY A 31 -0.81 -20.80 -3.06
C GLY A 31 -1.62 -19.79 -3.86
N LEU A 32 -2.93 -20.03 -4.04
CA LEU A 32 -3.81 -19.09 -4.73
C LEU A 32 -3.91 -17.76 -3.97
N ALA A 33 -4.10 -17.80 -2.66
CA ALA A 33 -4.15 -16.59 -1.84
C ALA A 33 -2.82 -15.80 -1.92
N ALA A 34 -1.67 -16.49 -1.89
CA ALA A 34 -0.36 -15.85 -2.06
C ALA A 34 -0.22 -15.19 -3.43
N VAL A 35 -0.63 -15.87 -4.52
CA VAL A 35 -0.60 -15.31 -5.88
C VAL A 35 -1.48 -14.07 -5.99
N CYS A 36 -2.72 -14.11 -5.46
CA CYS A 36 -3.62 -12.96 -5.47
C CYS A 36 -3.03 -11.74 -4.74
N ALA A 37 -2.37 -11.97 -3.60
CA ALA A 37 -1.70 -10.91 -2.85
C ALA A 37 -0.46 -10.37 -3.60
N PHE A 38 0.35 -11.26 -4.17
CA PHE A 38 1.52 -10.91 -4.96
C PHE A 38 1.15 -10.07 -6.19
N VAL A 39 0.13 -10.47 -6.94
CA VAL A 39 -0.35 -9.74 -8.13
C VAL A 39 -0.78 -8.33 -7.77
N PHE A 40 -1.50 -8.15 -6.65
CA PHE A 40 -1.87 -6.81 -6.17
C PHE A 40 -0.64 -5.97 -5.79
N CYS A 41 0.30 -6.55 -5.04
CA CYS A 41 1.56 -5.87 -4.69
C CYS A 41 2.32 -5.40 -5.93
N PHE A 42 2.50 -6.28 -6.92
CA PHE A 42 3.18 -5.96 -8.16
C PHE A 42 2.43 -4.89 -8.97
N PHE A 43 1.10 -4.97 -9.03
CA PHE A 43 0.26 -3.96 -9.66
C PHE A 43 0.43 -2.58 -8.99
N MET A 44 0.45 -2.51 -7.66
CA MET A 44 0.65 -1.27 -6.92
C MET A 44 2.04 -0.67 -7.16
N PHE A 45 3.08 -1.49 -7.27
CA PHE A 45 4.41 -1.03 -7.67
C PHE A 45 4.39 -0.40 -9.07
N ILE A 46 3.76 -1.04 -10.06
CA ILE A 46 3.63 -0.50 -11.42
C ILE A 46 2.88 0.83 -11.40
N VAL A 47 1.77 0.93 -10.67
CA VAL A 47 0.99 2.16 -10.55
C VAL A 47 1.83 3.28 -9.93
N ALA A 48 2.52 3.00 -8.82
CA ALA A 48 3.42 3.96 -8.18
C ALA A 48 4.49 4.45 -9.16
N TRP A 49 5.16 3.53 -9.86
CA TRP A 49 6.15 3.88 -10.87
C TRP A 49 5.58 4.76 -11.98
N ARG A 50 4.44 4.37 -12.59
CA ARG A 50 3.81 5.10 -13.70
C ARG A 50 3.34 6.51 -13.31
N VAL A 51 2.81 6.67 -12.10
CA VAL A 51 2.30 7.97 -11.62
C VAL A 51 3.44 8.96 -11.33
N ASN A 52 4.60 8.45 -10.90
CA ASN A 52 5.78 9.27 -10.56
C ASN A 52 6.74 9.49 -11.74
N ARG A 53 6.78 8.58 -12.73
CA ARG A 53 7.68 8.67 -13.90
C ARG A 53 7.67 10.05 -14.59
N PRO A 54 6.53 10.71 -14.83
CA PRO A 54 6.52 12.04 -15.45
C PRO A 54 7.29 13.10 -14.63
N ALA A 55 7.25 13.03 -13.29
CA ALA A 55 7.99 13.93 -12.43
C ALA A 55 9.51 13.70 -12.48
N TRP A 56 9.95 12.51 -12.90
CA TRP A 56 11.37 12.20 -13.08
C TRP A 56 11.95 12.65 -14.41
N LEU A 57 11.06 12.90 -15.38
CA LEU A 57 11.38 13.35 -16.73
C LEU A 57 11.13 14.85 -16.91
N ALA A 58 10.56 15.52 -15.90
CA ALA A 58 10.32 16.96 -15.96
C ALA A 58 11.65 17.72 -16.01
N GLU A 59 11.74 18.70 -16.92
CA GLU A 59 12.88 19.60 -17.05
C GLU A 59 12.93 20.65 -15.92
N LYS A 60 13.94 21.52 -15.93
CA LYS A 60 14.23 22.50 -14.86
C LYS A 60 13.03 23.40 -14.49
N ASP A 61 12.20 23.76 -15.45
CA ASP A 61 11.02 24.61 -15.21
C ASP A 61 9.83 23.77 -14.75
N GLN A 62 9.86 23.40 -13.47
CA GLN A 62 8.80 22.60 -12.87
C GLN A 62 7.57 23.44 -12.57
N PRO A 63 6.36 22.94 -12.89
CA PRO A 63 5.14 23.63 -12.51
C PRO A 63 5.07 23.79 -10.98
N PRO A 64 4.65 24.97 -10.48
CA PRO A 64 4.42 25.20 -9.06
C PRO A 64 3.55 24.08 -8.46
N GLY A 65 3.90 23.60 -7.27
CA GLY A 65 3.12 22.56 -6.58
C GLY A 65 3.29 21.13 -7.09
N LEU A 66 4.15 20.86 -8.09
CA LEU A 66 4.37 19.48 -8.60
C LEU A 66 4.77 18.50 -7.50
N LEU A 67 5.66 18.90 -6.59
CA LEU A 67 6.07 18.11 -5.44
C LEU A 67 4.88 17.79 -4.53
N PHE A 68 4.08 18.79 -4.21
CA PHE A 68 2.88 18.66 -3.37
C PHE A 68 1.87 17.68 -3.99
N HIS A 69 1.52 17.85 -5.27
CA HIS A 69 0.60 16.95 -5.97
C HIS A 69 1.12 15.52 -6.06
N THR A 70 2.42 15.35 -6.21
CA THR A 70 3.05 14.02 -6.23
C THR A 70 2.97 13.34 -4.87
N MET A 71 3.14 14.10 -3.78
CA MET A 71 2.95 13.60 -2.42
C MET A 71 1.53 13.19 -2.14
N ARG A 72 0.53 14.02 -2.48
CA ARG A 72 -0.88 13.65 -2.36
C ARG A 72 -1.20 12.33 -3.07
N ARG A 73 -0.66 12.13 -4.28
CA ARG A 73 -0.87 10.90 -5.05
C ARG A 73 -0.24 9.68 -4.38
N ASN A 74 1.01 9.77 -3.94
CA ASN A 74 1.69 8.65 -3.26
C ASN A 74 1.04 8.30 -1.92
N THR A 75 0.58 9.29 -1.15
CA THR A 75 -0.15 9.05 0.10
C THR A 75 -1.49 8.36 -0.16
N ARG A 76 -2.22 8.71 -1.23
CA ARG A 76 -3.43 7.98 -1.64
C ARG A 76 -3.14 6.54 -2.04
N LEU A 77 -2.04 6.28 -2.75
CA LEU A 77 -1.62 4.92 -3.09
C LEU A 77 -1.33 4.09 -1.82
N ALA A 78 -0.60 4.66 -0.86
CA ALA A 78 -0.35 4.00 0.42
C ALA A 78 -1.67 3.72 1.17
N ALA A 79 -2.59 4.70 1.20
CA ALA A 79 -3.90 4.51 1.82
C ALA A 79 -4.71 3.38 1.17
N LEU A 80 -4.71 3.30 -0.16
CA LEU A 80 -5.38 2.22 -0.90
C LEU A 80 -4.74 0.85 -0.63
N THR A 81 -3.42 0.77 -0.48
CA THR A 81 -2.75 -0.47 -0.05
C THR A 81 -3.15 -0.89 1.37
N TYR A 82 -3.30 0.05 2.31
CA TYR A 82 -3.82 -0.26 3.65
C TYR A 82 -5.30 -0.67 3.61
N ALA A 83 -6.11 -0.02 2.78
CA ALA A 83 -7.51 -0.40 2.57
C ALA A 83 -7.62 -1.82 1.98
N TRP A 84 -6.71 -2.20 1.08
CA TRP A 84 -6.60 -3.59 0.61
C TRP A 84 -6.28 -4.55 1.74
N GLY A 85 -5.30 -4.21 2.59
CA GLY A 85 -4.95 -5.04 3.75
C GLY A 85 -6.16 -5.26 4.67
N ALA A 86 -6.91 -4.19 4.97
CA ALA A 86 -8.14 -4.27 5.76
C ALA A 86 -9.19 -5.17 5.08
N ALA A 87 -9.46 -4.95 3.80
CA ALA A 87 -10.42 -5.74 3.04
C ALA A 87 -10.01 -7.22 2.99
N ALA A 88 -8.73 -7.53 2.78
CA ALA A 88 -8.22 -8.89 2.78
C ALA A 88 -8.35 -9.56 4.16
N PHE A 89 -8.07 -8.84 5.25
CA PHE A 89 -8.27 -9.35 6.61
C PHE A 89 -9.74 -9.71 6.85
N PHE A 90 -10.66 -8.78 6.59
CA PHE A 90 -12.09 -9.03 6.82
C PHE A 90 -12.66 -10.09 5.86
N ALA A 91 -12.21 -10.14 4.62
CA ALA A 91 -12.66 -11.14 3.66
C ALA A 91 -12.19 -12.55 4.06
N VAL A 92 -10.91 -12.73 4.37
CA VAL A 92 -10.38 -14.06 4.74
C VAL A 92 -10.93 -14.52 6.09
N TYR A 93 -10.84 -13.68 7.13
CA TYR A 93 -11.18 -14.10 8.49
C TYR A 93 -12.66 -13.93 8.85
N GLY A 94 -13.44 -13.23 8.02
CA GLY A 94 -14.87 -13.02 8.22
C GLY A 94 -15.77 -13.86 7.30
N LEU A 95 -15.26 -14.32 6.15
CA LEU A 95 -16.05 -15.05 5.15
C LEU A 95 -15.61 -16.51 4.96
N THR A 96 -14.62 -17.00 5.71
CA THR A 96 -14.08 -18.36 5.58
C THR A 96 -13.87 -19.03 6.94
N ASP A 97 -13.62 -20.34 6.95
CA ASP A 97 -13.33 -21.11 8.16
C ASP A 97 -11.90 -20.90 8.71
N VAL A 98 -11.08 -20.07 8.04
CA VAL A 98 -9.73 -19.75 8.55
C VAL A 98 -9.86 -18.83 9.76
N THR A 99 -9.49 -19.32 10.94
CA THR A 99 -9.57 -18.55 12.18
C THR A 99 -8.22 -18.03 12.64
N TRP A 100 -8.17 -16.75 13.02
CA TRP A 100 -7.07 -16.17 13.79
C TRP A 100 -7.62 -15.09 14.73
N GLN A 101 -7.34 -15.21 16.03
CA GLN A 101 -7.93 -14.39 17.09
C GLN A 101 -7.71 -12.87 16.90
N HIS A 102 -6.64 -12.51 16.19
CA HIS A 102 -6.25 -11.11 15.99
C HIS A 102 -6.62 -10.58 14.58
N GLY A 103 -7.23 -11.38 13.70
CA GLY A 103 -7.51 -10.96 12.32
C GLY A 103 -8.31 -9.66 12.23
N TRP A 104 -9.33 -9.50 13.08
CA TRP A 104 -10.13 -8.27 13.15
C TRP A 104 -9.34 -7.07 13.69
N GLN A 105 -8.39 -7.28 14.62
CA GLN A 105 -7.57 -6.21 15.20
C GLN A 105 -6.66 -5.62 14.13
N TYR A 106 -5.98 -6.49 13.37
CA TYR A 106 -5.11 -6.04 12.28
C TYR A 106 -5.89 -5.47 11.10
N GLY A 107 -7.06 -6.05 10.76
CA GLY A 107 -7.95 -5.49 9.74
C GLY A 107 -8.44 -4.08 10.11
N THR A 108 -8.86 -3.87 11.35
CA THR A 108 -9.30 -2.57 11.86
C THR A 108 -8.15 -1.56 11.91
N ALA A 109 -6.98 -1.98 12.39
CA ALA A 109 -5.79 -1.12 12.40
C ALA A 109 -5.42 -0.67 10.98
N ALA A 110 -5.42 -1.58 10.00
CA ALA A 110 -5.17 -1.23 8.60
C ALA A 110 -6.24 -0.25 8.05
N ALA A 111 -7.51 -0.44 8.38
CA ALA A 111 -8.59 0.48 7.99
C ALA A 111 -8.40 1.87 8.59
N LEU A 112 -8.02 1.96 9.88
CA LEU A 112 -7.74 3.24 10.54
C LEU A 112 -6.55 3.95 9.92
N ILE A 113 -5.47 3.23 9.56
CA ILE A 113 -4.32 3.83 8.87
C ILE A 113 -4.74 4.33 7.49
N ALA A 114 -5.52 3.56 6.72
CA ALA A 114 -6.04 3.99 5.42
C ALA A 114 -6.87 5.27 5.55
N ALA A 115 -7.82 5.30 6.50
CA ALA A 115 -8.65 6.45 6.78
C ALA A 115 -7.83 7.67 7.22
N GLY A 116 -6.85 7.48 8.11
CA GLY A 116 -5.94 8.54 8.56
C GLY A 116 -5.11 9.14 7.43
N LEU A 117 -4.59 8.31 6.52
CA LEU A 117 -3.85 8.77 5.34
C LEU A 117 -4.76 9.54 4.37
N LEU A 118 -5.99 9.07 4.13
CA LEU A 118 -6.96 9.78 3.30
C LEU A 118 -7.39 11.11 3.93
N PHE A 119 -7.62 11.12 5.25
CA PHE A 119 -7.92 12.33 6.00
C PHE A 119 -6.77 13.33 5.90
N TYR A 120 -5.52 12.87 6.05
CA TYR A 120 -4.33 13.70 5.86
C TYR A 120 -4.24 14.27 4.43
N VAL A 121 -4.55 13.48 3.40
CA VAL A 121 -4.58 14.00 2.02
C VAL A 121 -5.69 15.03 1.79
N ARG A 122 -6.82 14.87 2.46
CA ARG A 122 -7.91 15.83 2.45
C ARG A 122 -7.53 17.12 3.18
N SER A 123 -6.89 17.02 4.35
CA SER A 123 -6.48 18.19 5.14
C SER A 123 -5.37 19.00 4.47
N MET A 124 -4.58 18.39 3.58
CA MET A 124 -3.64 19.10 2.72
C MET A 124 -4.32 20.10 1.75
N GLY A 125 -5.62 19.96 1.46
CA GLY A 125 -6.35 20.84 0.54
C GLY A 125 -6.05 20.60 -0.94
N ASP A 126 -6.66 21.40 -1.82
CA ASP A 126 -6.57 21.26 -3.29
C ASP A 126 -5.76 22.35 -4.00
N GLY A 127 -5.21 23.31 -3.26
CA GLY A 127 -4.41 24.39 -3.84
C GLY A 127 -3.00 23.96 -4.25
N ASP A 128 -2.41 24.70 -5.19
CA ASP A 128 -1.04 24.47 -5.69
C ASP A 128 0.06 24.94 -4.72
N ASN A 129 -0.32 25.69 -3.67
CA ASN A 129 0.59 26.31 -2.70
C ASN A 129 0.74 25.53 -1.38
N GLY A 130 0.29 24.28 -1.33
CA GLY A 130 0.39 23.46 -0.12
C GLY A 130 1.85 23.11 0.23
N THR A 131 2.20 23.15 1.51
CA THR A 131 3.53 22.74 1.98
C THR A 131 3.67 21.22 1.84
N PRO A 132 4.60 20.71 0.99
CA PRO A 132 4.78 19.28 0.85
C PRO A 132 5.34 18.68 2.15
N PRO A 133 4.91 17.45 2.52
CA PRO A 133 5.46 16.79 3.69
C PRO A 133 6.99 16.66 3.62
N PRO A 134 7.68 16.67 4.77
CA PRO A 134 9.10 16.40 4.81
C PRO A 134 9.39 14.96 4.37
N ILE A 135 10.46 14.79 3.59
CA ILE A 135 10.90 13.47 3.09
C ILE A 135 11.15 12.47 4.23
N ALA A 136 11.54 12.97 5.41
CA ALA A 136 11.74 12.18 6.62
C ALA A 136 10.50 11.34 6.98
N LEU A 137 9.28 11.84 6.81
CA LEU A 137 8.06 11.07 7.09
C LEU A 137 7.88 9.90 6.12
N THR A 138 8.20 10.10 4.84
CA THR A 138 8.16 9.04 3.82
C THR A 138 9.19 7.94 4.12
N LEU A 139 10.40 8.35 4.50
CA LEU A 139 11.47 7.41 4.86
C LEU A 139 11.14 6.67 6.15
N LEU A 140 10.64 7.36 7.18
CA LEU A 140 10.25 6.75 8.45
C LEU A 140 9.14 5.72 8.26
N HIS A 141 8.13 6.03 7.43
CA HIS A 141 7.06 5.08 7.11
C HIS A 141 7.60 3.85 6.39
N GLY A 142 8.45 4.03 5.38
CA GLY A 142 9.09 2.94 4.66
C GLY A 142 9.96 2.07 5.58
N LEU A 143 10.78 2.69 6.43
CA LEU A 143 11.66 1.99 7.38
C LEU A 143 10.87 1.23 8.45
N ALA A 144 9.78 1.80 8.98
CA ALA A 144 8.90 1.12 9.93
C ALA A 144 8.31 -0.16 9.32
N VAL A 145 7.86 -0.09 8.07
CA VAL A 145 7.33 -1.25 7.34
C VAL A 145 8.41 -2.28 7.05
N LEU A 146 9.61 -1.86 6.61
CA LEU A 146 10.74 -2.76 6.40
C LEU A 146 11.17 -3.46 7.70
N GLY A 147 11.18 -2.75 8.84
CA GLY A 147 11.42 -3.36 10.14
C GLY A 147 10.41 -4.44 10.48
N GLY A 148 9.12 -4.20 10.22
CA GLY A 148 8.07 -5.19 10.37
C GLY A 148 8.25 -6.41 9.46
N LEU A 149 8.66 -6.21 8.19
CA LEU A 149 8.96 -7.30 7.26
C LEU A 149 10.17 -8.15 7.70
N VAL A 150 11.25 -7.49 8.14
CA VAL A 150 12.43 -8.18 8.67
C VAL A 150 12.04 -9.03 9.87
N PHE A 151 11.27 -8.47 10.80
CA PHE A 151 10.74 -9.23 11.94
C PHE A 151 9.90 -10.43 11.49
N LEU A 152 8.96 -10.24 10.54
CA LEU A 152 8.11 -11.31 10.01
C LEU A 152 8.92 -12.47 9.43
N ILE A 153 9.95 -12.16 8.65
CA ILE A 153 10.83 -13.15 8.01
C ILE A 153 11.67 -13.87 9.07
N LEU A 154 12.36 -13.12 9.94
CA LEU A 154 13.26 -13.68 10.95
C LEU A 154 12.52 -14.50 12.03
N ALA A 155 11.28 -14.15 12.34
CA ALA A 155 10.44 -14.92 13.26
C ALA A 155 9.90 -16.23 12.65
N GLY A 156 10.26 -16.56 11.39
CA GLY A 156 9.81 -17.77 10.71
C GLY A 156 8.30 -17.80 10.42
N LYS A 157 7.62 -16.65 10.48
CA LYS A 157 6.16 -16.56 10.35
C LYS A 157 5.67 -17.05 8.98
N LEU A 158 6.48 -16.90 7.94
CA LEU A 158 6.13 -17.36 6.58
C LEU A 158 5.99 -18.88 6.45
N LEU A 159 6.52 -19.66 7.42
CA LEU A 159 6.48 -21.13 7.43
C LEU A 159 5.42 -21.69 8.40
N THR A 160 4.63 -20.83 9.06
CA THR A 160 3.62 -21.26 10.03
C THR A 160 2.54 -22.13 9.36
N GLN A 161 2.13 -23.18 10.07
CA GLN A 161 0.95 -23.98 9.70
C GLN A 161 -0.32 -23.51 10.39
N LYS A 162 -0.21 -22.55 11.31
CA LYS A 162 -1.33 -22.01 12.09
C LYS A 162 -2.24 -21.13 11.22
N GLY A 163 -3.43 -20.82 11.75
CA GLY A 163 -4.43 -19.98 11.06
C GLY A 163 -3.99 -18.54 10.76
N ASP A 164 -2.82 -18.10 11.22
CA ASP A 164 -2.23 -16.80 10.87
C ASP A 164 -1.50 -16.79 9.51
N TRP A 165 -1.51 -17.91 8.76
CA TRP A 165 -0.83 -18.00 7.46
C TRP A 165 -1.31 -16.94 6.46
N ALA A 166 -2.61 -16.65 6.41
CA ALA A 166 -3.15 -15.66 5.46
C ALA A 166 -2.75 -14.24 5.84
N ALA A 167 -2.76 -13.91 7.14
CA ALA A 167 -2.23 -12.66 7.68
C ALA A 167 -0.78 -12.44 7.26
N ASN A 168 0.06 -13.48 7.26
CA ASN A 168 1.46 -13.38 6.88
C ASN A 168 1.63 -13.01 5.39
N TYR A 169 0.77 -13.49 4.50
CA TYR A 169 0.76 -13.05 3.10
C TYR A 169 0.30 -11.59 2.97
N ILE A 170 -0.72 -11.18 3.73
CA ILE A 170 -1.18 -9.78 3.75
C ILE A 170 -0.04 -8.86 4.22
N PHE A 171 0.64 -9.21 5.32
CA PHE A 171 1.76 -8.43 5.84
C PHE A 171 2.95 -8.40 4.89
N LEU A 172 3.33 -9.54 4.32
CA LEU A 172 4.46 -9.64 3.41
C LEU A 172 4.24 -8.78 2.16
N PHE A 173 3.16 -9.05 1.42
CA PHE A 173 2.92 -8.38 0.14
C PHE A 173 2.42 -6.94 0.33
N GLY A 174 1.61 -6.67 1.36
CA GLY A 174 1.24 -5.30 1.72
C GLY A 174 2.43 -4.48 2.17
N GLY A 175 3.33 -5.06 2.98
CA GLY A 175 4.55 -4.40 3.42
C GLY A 175 5.48 -4.08 2.26
N ILE A 176 5.71 -5.03 1.34
CA ILE A 176 6.52 -4.80 0.14
C ILE A 176 5.92 -3.68 -0.72
N ALA A 177 4.59 -3.67 -0.90
CA ALA A 177 3.90 -2.65 -1.67
C ALA A 177 4.07 -1.25 -1.03
N ILE A 178 3.87 -1.12 0.29
CA ILE A 178 4.09 0.15 0.99
C ILE A 178 5.55 0.59 0.92
N ALA A 179 6.51 -0.30 1.21
CA ALA A 179 7.93 0.01 1.13
C ALA A 179 8.33 0.49 -0.27
N SER A 180 7.78 -0.14 -1.31
CA SER A 180 7.97 0.23 -2.72
C SER A 180 7.37 1.62 -3.04
N ILE A 181 6.16 1.92 -2.55
CA ILE A 181 5.54 3.24 -2.69
C ILE A 181 6.39 4.31 -1.99
N CYS A 182 6.86 4.05 -0.77
CA CYS A 182 7.74 4.94 -0.03
C CYS A 182 9.07 5.18 -0.76
N TYR A 183 9.68 4.13 -1.32
CA TYR A 183 10.91 4.22 -2.11
C TYR A 183 10.72 5.11 -3.36
N VAL A 184 9.69 4.83 -4.16
CA VAL A 184 9.34 5.61 -5.36
C VAL A 184 9.05 7.06 -4.98
N ALA A 185 8.31 7.29 -3.90
CA ALA A 185 8.01 8.62 -3.38
C ALA A 185 9.27 9.37 -2.94
N ALA A 186 10.19 8.71 -2.23
CA ALA A 186 11.44 9.30 -1.76
C ALA A 186 12.36 9.71 -2.93
N ILE A 187 12.53 8.85 -3.94
CA ILE A 187 13.26 9.20 -5.18
C ILE A 187 12.64 10.44 -5.81
N THR A 188 11.31 10.49 -5.91
CA THR A 188 10.61 11.60 -6.53
C THR A 188 10.83 12.90 -5.76
N GLN A 189 10.70 12.87 -4.44
CA GLN A 189 10.96 14.04 -3.60
C GLN A 189 12.41 14.53 -3.72
N TRP A 190 13.37 13.61 -3.73
CA TRP A 190 14.79 13.96 -3.84
C TRP A 190 15.11 14.64 -5.17
N ARG A 191 14.52 14.15 -6.28
CA ARG A 191 14.69 14.77 -7.60
C ARG A 191 14.06 16.17 -7.67
N LEU A 192 12.81 16.30 -7.23
CA LEU A 192 12.06 17.57 -7.31
C LEU A 192 12.55 18.64 -6.32
N ARG A 193 13.28 18.27 -5.26
CA ARG A 193 13.90 19.24 -4.33
C ARG A 193 15.28 19.73 -4.78
N LYS A 194 15.90 19.07 -5.77
CA LYS A 194 17.22 19.42 -6.30
C LYS A 194 17.18 20.29 -7.56
N SER A 195 16.08 20.20 -8.30
CA SER A 195 15.74 21.06 -9.43
C SER A 195 15.33 22.45 -8.96
#